data_AF-A0A0H5M1Q5-F1
#
_entry.id   AF-A0A0H5M1Q5-F1
#
_cell.length_a   1.000
_cell.length_b   1.000
_cell.length_c   1.000
_cell.angle_alpha   90.00
_cell.angle_beta   90.00
_cell.angle_gamma   90.00
#
_symmetry.space_group_name_H-M   'P 1'
#
loop_
_entity.id
_entity.type
_entity.pdbx_description
1 polymer ?
#
loop_
_entity_poly.entity_id
_entity_poly.type
_entity_poly.pdbx_seq_one_letter_code
_entity_poly.pdbx_strand_id
1 'polypeptide(L)'
;MSKKPHNIIVVKKSKSHGGGHHGGSWKIAYADFMTAMMAFFLVMWLLSNSTPQERQHIAEYFKAPVNVALSNGDKNSLSDSVIPGGGDDMLKQDGEELRYEDNTGLQDLGRLKDKIEELINVDPRLNDFKSNLLLTIIDSGLLIQIIDSQERPMFKVGSKKPEEYMVHILQALVPILNDIPNRMTLTGHTDSLPYANGEVGYSNWELSSDRSNASRQVLVNGGLHTDKVLQVIGVASNMSMGDSQPDAPANRRITLLILTKSKEKEIFQEDSLIQSVNTGANTADVQSQLKLPSEPDRSESQGNE
;
A
#
# COMPACT_ATOMS: atom_id res chain seq x y z
N MET A 1 -45.65 -51.86 48.00
CA MET A 1 -44.87 -53.05 47.59
C MET A 1 -43.64 -52.60 46.83
N SER A 2 -42.45 -52.94 47.36
CA SER A 2 -41.14 -52.45 46.95
C SER A 2 -40.64 -53.10 45.65
N LYS A 3 -40.25 -52.30 44.64
CA LYS A 3 -39.58 -52.77 43.42
C LYS A 3 -38.07 -52.83 43.69
N LYS A 4 -37.50 -54.04 43.70
CA LYS A 4 -36.05 -54.28 43.85
C LYS A 4 -35.29 -53.76 42.61
N PRO A 5 -34.17 -53.03 42.79
CA PRO A 5 -33.37 -52.53 41.67
C PRO A 5 -32.65 -53.68 40.95
N HIS A 6 -32.74 -53.71 39.62
CA HIS A 6 -31.96 -54.62 38.77
C HIS A 6 -30.57 -54.04 38.57
N ASN A 7 -29.53 -54.75 39.02
CA ASN A 7 -28.14 -54.41 38.72
C ASN A 7 -27.82 -54.76 37.25
N ILE A 8 -27.44 -53.74 36.48
CA ILE A 8 -26.94 -53.90 35.11
C ILE A 8 -25.46 -54.28 35.20
N ILE A 9 -25.12 -55.47 34.73
CA ILE A 9 -23.72 -55.93 34.62
C ILE A 9 -23.20 -55.51 33.24
N VAL A 10 -22.31 -54.52 33.21
CA VAL A 10 -21.62 -54.11 31.98
C VAL A 10 -20.37 -54.97 31.79
N VAL A 11 -20.40 -55.90 30.85
CA VAL A 11 -19.23 -56.69 30.44
C VAL A 11 -18.44 -55.91 29.38
N LYS A 12 -17.26 -55.40 29.74
CA LYS A 12 -16.34 -54.74 28.81
C LYS A 12 -15.53 -55.80 28.05
N LYS A 13 -16.01 -56.22 26.88
CA LYS A 13 -15.22 -57.04 25.92
C LYS A 13 -14.18 -56.15 25.26
N SER A 14 -12.92 -56.25 25.66
CA SER A 14 -11.80 -55.76 24.85
C SER A 14 -11.63 -56.68 23.64
N LYS A 15 -11.89 -56.16 22.43
CA LYS A 15 -11.43 -56.81 21.21
C LYS A 15 -9.91 -56.65 21.16
N SER A 16 -9.19 -57.69 21.58
CA SER A 16 -7.82 -57.90 21.10
C SER A 16 -7.90 -58.19 19.62
N HIS A 17 -7.45 -57.26 18.77
CA HIS A 17 -7.02 -57.61 17.43
C HIS A 17 -5.52 -57.86 17.50
N GLY A 18 -5.20 -59.16 17.42
CA GLY A 18 -3.85 -59.68 17.43
C GLY A 18 -3.02 -59.11 16.28
N GLY A 19 -1.73 -58.98 16.56
CA GLY A 19 -0.74 -58.52 15.60
C GLY A 19 -0.71 -59.38 14.33
N GLY A 20 -0.69 -58.69 13.20
CA GLY A 20 -0.39 -59.22 11.89
C GLY A 20 0.19 -58.10 11.03
N HIS A 21 1.45 -58.27 10.60
CA HIS A 21 2.20 -57.46 9.62
C HIS A 21 2.97 -56.20 10.10
N HIS A 22 3.83 -56.36 11.12
CA HIS A 22 4.98 -55.45 11.37
C HIS A 22 6.11 -55.56 10.30
N GLY A 23 5.79 -56.00 9.07
CA GLY A 23 6.70 -56.07 7.92
C GLY A 23 6.27 -55.21 6.73
N GLY A 24 5.18 -54.43 6.87
CA GLY A 24 4.66 -53.52 5.84
C GLY A 24 5.02 -52.05 6.06
N SER A 25 5.44 -51.66 7.27
CA SER A 25 5.72 -50.25 7.61
C SER A 25 6.85 -49.64 6.76
N TRP A 26 7.88 -50.43 6.43
CA TRP A 26 8.96 -49.98 5.55
C TRP A 26 8.51 -49.86 4.10
N LYS A 27 7.53 -50.68 3.66
CA LYS A 27 6.92 -50.57 2.32
C LYS A 27 6.02 -49.35 2.22
N ILE A 28 5.35 -48.98 3.31
CA ILE A 28 4.57 -47.74 3.39
C ILE A 28 5.49 -46.53 3.33
N ALA A 29 6.59 -46.52 4.08
CA ALA A 29 7.60 -45.45 4.01
C ALA A 29 8.28 -45.38 2.62
N TYR A 30 8.54 -46.53 1.99
CA TYR A 30 9.07 -46.59 0.63
C TYR A 30 8.07 -46.11 -0.41
N ALA A 31 6.79 -46.46 -0.27
CA ALA A 31 5.73 -45.97 -1.16
C ALA A 31 5.55 -44.46 -1.02
N ASP A 32 5.57 -43.93 0.20
CA ASP A 32 5.48 -42.49 0.49
C ASP A 32 6.68 -41.72 -0.11
N PHE A 33 7.88 -42.27 0.03
CA PHE A 33 9.08 -41.73 -0.61
C PHE A 33 8.97 -41.72 -2.15
N MET A 34 8.46 -42.81 -2.74
CA MET A 34 8.25 -42.88 -4.19
C MET A 34 7.17 -41.91 -4.67
N THR A 35 6.10 -41.68 -3.90
CA THR A 35 5.08 -40.67 -4.23
C THR A 35 5.62 -39.25 -4.09
N ALA A 36 6.47 -38.98 -3.10
CA ALA A 36 7.15 -37.69 -2.97
C ALA A 36 8.09 -37.42 -4.15
N MET A 37 8.87 -38.43 -4.58
CA MET A 37 9.72 -38.30 -5.76
C MET A 37 8.91 -38.17 -7.06
N MET A 38 7.80 -38.89 -7.19
CA MET A 38 6.89 -38.74 -8.32
C MET A 38 6.30 -37.32 -8.39
N ALA A 39 5.80 -36.79 -7.27
CA ALA A 39 5.26 -35.44 -7.20
C ALA A 39 6.33 -34.40 -7.53
N PHE A 40 7.54 -34.54 -6.98
CA PHE A 40 8.67 -33.68 -7.31
C PHE A 40 9.03 -33.73 -8.80
N PHE A 41 9.05 -34.93 -9.39
CA PHE A 41 9.32 -35.11 -10.81
C PHE A 41 8.24 -34.49 -11.68
N LEU A 42 6.95 -34.64 -11.34
CA LEU A 42 5.84 -34.00 -12.07
C LEU A 42 5.94 -32.48 -12.03
N VAL A 43 6.30 -31.90 -10.88
CA VAL A 43 6.52 -30.45 -10.75
C VAL A 43 7.70 -30.01 -11.63
N MET A 44 8.82 -30.71 -11.57
CA MET A 44 9.99 -30.38 -12.41
C MET A 44 9.72 -30.59 -13.90
N TRP A 45 8.95 -31.60 -14.25
CA TRP A 45 8.55 -31.89 -15.63
C TRP A 45 7.61 -30.82 -16.18
N LEU A 46 6.65 -30.35 -15.38
CA LEU A 46 5.80 -29.20 -15.71
C LEU A 46 6.65 -27.95 -15.91
N LEU A 47 7.54 -27.63 -14.96
CA LEU A 47 8.43 -26.48 -15.08
C LEU A 47 9.29 -26.57 -16.34
N SER A 48 9.85 -27.74 -16.68
CA SER A 48 10.68 -27.92 -17.88
C SER A 48 9.93 -27.63 -19.19
N ASN A 49 8.67 -28.04 -19.30
CA ASN A 49 7.82 -27.76 -20.46
C ASN A 49 7.15 -26.37 -20.43
N SER A 50 7.12 -25.69 -19.29
CA SER A 50 6.59 -24.32 -19.18
C SER A 50 7.50 -23.31 -19.87
N THR A 51 6.86 -22.33 -20.52
CA THR A 51 7.54 -21.19 -21.14
C THR A 51 8.20 -20.30 -20.06
N PRO A 52 9.23 -19.51 -20.43
CA PRO A 52 9.84 -18.56 -19.50
C PRO A 52 8.83 -17.58 -18.88
N GLN A 53 7.81 -17.18 -19.63
CA GLN A 53 6.74 -16.28 -19.15
C GLN A 53 5.86 -16.95 -18.07
N GLU A 54 5.44 -18.20 -18.26
CA GLU A 54 4.61 -18.93 -17.28
C GLU A 54 5.36 -19.18 -15.96
N ARG A 55 6.66 -19.48 -16.02
CA ARG A 55 7.50 -19.64 -14.83
C ARG A 55 7.61 -18.35 -14.01
N GLN A 56 7.63 -17.20 -14.68
CA GLN A 56 7.67 -15.89 -14.04
C GLN A 56 6.38 -15.62 -13.25
N HIS A 57 5.21 -15.90 -13.84
CA HIS A 57 3.91 -15.73 -13.17
C HIS A 57 3.73 -16.63 -11.94
N ILE A 58 4.15 -17.90 -12.03
CA ILE A 58 4.12 -18.80 -10.88
C ILE A 58 5.07 -18.29 -9.79
N ALA A 59 6.25 -17.79 -10.15
CA ALA A 59 7.18 -17.23 -9.19
C ALA A 59 6.65 -15.94 -8.52
N GLU A 60 5.92 -15.10 -9.25
CA GLU A 60 5.24 -13.91 -8.71
C GLU A 60 4.21 -14.29 -7.63
N TYR A 61 3.45 -15.36 -7.84
CA TYR A 61 2.48 -15.87 -6.86
C TYR A 61 3.12 -16.25 -5.51
N PHE A 62 4.33 -16.82 -5.52
CA PHE A 62 5.04 -17.21 -4.30
C PHE A 62 5.99 -16.13 -3.76
N LYS A 63 6.38 -15.16 -4.59
CA LYS A 63 7.18 -14.00 -4.17
C LYS A 63 6.36 -12.91 -3.48
N ALA A 64 5.03 -12.96 -3.57
CA ALA A 64 4.15 -12.14 -2.74
C ALA A 64 4.19 -12.70 -1.30
N PRO A 65 4.90 -12.06 -0.35
CA PRO A 65 4.90 -12.55 1.02
C PRO A 65 3.48 -12.50 1.59
N VAL A 66 3.20 -13.46 2.47
CA VAL A 66 1.99 -13.68 3.28
C VAL A 66 1.53 -12.44 4.07
N ASN A 67 2.25 -11.32 3.99
CA ASN A 67 1.83 -10.01 4.49
C ASN A 67 0.58 -9.47 3.77
N VAL A 68 0.25 -9.94 2.55
CA VAL A 68 -1.02 -9.60 1.88
C VAL A 68 -2.23 -10.29 2.53
N ALA A 69 -2.03 -11.40 3.26
CA ALA A 69 -3.12 -12.10 3.95
C ALA A 69 -3.48 -11.48 5.33
N LEU A 70 -2.62 -10.62 5.88
CA LEU A 70 -2.86 -9.93 7.16
C LEU A 70 -3.07 -8.41 7.03
N SER A 71 -2.65 -7.76 5.93
CA SER A 71 -2.89 -6.31 5.73
C SER A 71 -4.08 -5.99 4.82
N ASN A 72 -4.53 -6.92 3.97
CA ASN A 72 -5.82 -6.82 3.29
C ASN A 72 -6.86 -7.61 4.09
N GLY A 73 -7.48 -6.92 5.05
CA GLY A 73 -8.74 -7.37 5.61
C GLY A 73 -9.85 -7.19 4.58
N ASP A 74 -9.84 -8.01 3.54
CA ASP A 74 -10.98 -8.24 2.66
C ASP A 74 -11.12 -9.73 2.39
N LYS A 75 -12.33 -10.23 2.60
CA LYS A 75 -12.62 -11.64 2.75
C LYS A 75 -12.48 -12.32 1.40
N ASN A 76 -11.61 -13.33 1.29
CA ASN A 76 -11.78 -14.37 0.29
C ASN A 76 -13.10 -15.08 0.60
N SER A 77 -14.19 -14.67 -0.05
CA SER A 77 -15.42 -15.44 -0.11
C SER A 77 -15.14 -16.71 -0.91
N LEU A 78 -14.54 -17.70 -0.25
CA LEU A 78 -14.54 -19.08 -0.69
C LEU A 78 -15.90 -19.68 -0.31
N SER A 79 -16.93 -19.29 -1.06
CA SER A 79 -18.18 -20.05 -1.16
C SER A 79 -18.35 -20.53 -2.59
N ASP A 80 -17.49 -21.44 -3.04
CA ASP A 80 -17.90 -22.40 -4.06
C ASP A 80 -18.48 -23.60 -3.32
N SER A 81 -19.80 -23.60 -3.15
CA SER A 81 -20.52 -24.73 -2.57
C SER A 81 -20.50 -25.89 -3.56
N VAL A 82 -19.71 -26.93 -3.24
CA VAL A 82 -19.60 -28.19 -4.03
C VAL A 82 -20.79 -29.14 -3.77
N ILE A 83 -21.93 -28.65 -3.28
CA ILE A 83 -23.13 -29.46 -3.04
C ILE A 83 -24.22 -29.07 -4.04
N PRO A 84 -24.62 -29.95 -4.99
CA PRO A 84 -25.75 -29.70 -5.86
C PRO A 84 -27.04 -29.82 -5.04
N GLY A 85 -27.54 -28.68 -4.54
CA GLY A 85 -28.81 -28.63 -3.79
C GLY A 85 -28.98 -27.49 -2.76
N GLY A 86 -28.13 -26.47 -2.73
CA GLY A 86 -28.34 -25.28 -1.88
C GLY A 86 -29.12 -24.20 -2.62
N GLY A 87 -30.24 -23.74 -2.07
CA GLY A 87 -31.11 -22.70 -2.65
C GLY A 87 -30.44 -21.32 -2.74
N ASP A 88 -30.98 -20.47 -3.61
CA ASP A 88 -30.50 -19.11 -3.86
C ASP A 88 -30.45 -18.30 -2.56
N ASP A 89 -29.25 -17.82 -2.24
CA ASP A 89 -29.04 -16.85 -1.16
C ASP A 89 -29.47 -15.47 -1.67
N MET A 90 -30.59 -14.94 -1.17
CA MET A 90 -31.18 -13.67 -1.59
C MET A 90 -30.40 -12.42 -1.10
N LEU A 91 -29.18 -12.62 -0.58
CA LEU A 91 -28.30 -11.56 -0.08
C LEU A 91 -27.20 -11.15 -1.08
N LYS A 92 -27.32 -11.52 -2.36
CA LYS A 92 -26.58 -10.85 -3.44
C LYS A 92 -27.10 -9.42 -3.60
N GLN A 93 -26.62 -8.53 -2.75
CA GLN A 93 -26.78 -7.11 -2.88
C GLN A 93 -25.95 -6.66 -4.10
N ASP A 94 -26.63 -6.13 -5.11
CA ASP A 94 -26.07 -5.46 -6.27
C ASP A 94 -24.94 -4.51 -5.83
N GLY A 95 -23.70 -4.80 -6.23
CA GLY A 95 -22.55 -4.00 -5.80
C GLY A 95 -21.16 -4.56 -6.11
N GLU A 96 -21.03 -5.79 -6.61
CA GLU A 96 -19.76 -6.22 -7.22
C GLU A 96 -19.64 -5.62 -8.62
N GLU A 97 -19.32 -4.32 -8.70
CA GLU A 97 -18.64 -3.81 -9.88
C GLU A 97 -17.33 -4.57 -9.98
N LEU A 98 -17.25 -5.46 -10.98
CA LEU A 98 -16.03 -6.10 -11.42
C LEU A 98 -14.91 -5.05 -11.43
N ARG A 99 -13.98 -5.17 -10.47
CA ARG A 99 -12.76 -4.38 -10.41
C ARG A 99 -11.95 -4.77 -11.65
N TYR A 100 -12.24 -4.11 -12.77
CA TYR A 100 -11.31 -4.02 -13.88
C TYR A 100 -10.08 -3.35 -13.30
N GLU A 101 -9.07 -4.13 -12.94
CA GLU A 101 -7.74 -3.61 -12.68
C GLU A 101 -7.32 -2.89 -13.96
N ASP A 102 -7.41 -1.56 -13.89
CA ASP A 102 -7.04 -0.66 -14.96
C ASP A 102 -5.52 -0.66 -15.12
N ASN A 103 -4.99 -1.74 -15.70
CA ASN A 103 -3.59 -1.89 -16.06
C ASN A 103 -3.11 -0.80 -17.02
N THR A 104 -4.03 -0.05 -17.65
CA THR A 104 -3.70 1.04 -18.58
C THR A 104 -3.11 2.24 -17.84
N GLY A 105 -3.63 2.56 -16.64
CA GLY A 105 -3.17 3.69 -15.84
C GLY A 105 -1.70 3.58 -15.41
N LEU A 106 -1.24 2.41 -14.97
CA LEU A 106 0.18 2.20 -14.61
C LEU A 106 1.09 2.26 -15.85
N GLN A 107 0.61 1.78 -17.00
CA GLN A 107 1.38 1.81 -18.23
C GLN A 107 1.58 3.25 -18.73
N ASP A 108 0.58 4.11 -18.60
CA ASP A 108 0.70 5.53 -18.91
C ASP A 108 1.66 6.26 -17.98
N LEU A 109 1.68 5.91 -16.70
CA LEU A 109 2.67 6.43 -15.75
C LEU A 109 4.09 5.92 -16.06
N GLY A 110 4.23 4.71 -16.60
CA GLY A 110 5.49 4.19 -17.14
C GLY A 110 6.02 5.06 -18.29
N ARG A 111 5.17 5.33 -19.29
CA ARG A 111 5.53 6.20 -20.41
C ARG A 111 5.86 7.63 -19.97
N LEU A 112 5.11 8.14 -19.00
CA LEU A 112 5.37 9.44 -18.39
C LEU A 112 6.75 9.47 -17.73
N LYS A 113 7.09 8.46 -16.95
CA LYS A 113 8.40 8.32 -16.33
C LYS A 113 9.50 8.34 -17.40
N ASP A 114 9.35 7.53 -18.45
CA ASP A 114 10.34 7.45 -19.53
C ASP A 114 10.53 8.81 -20.24
N LYS A 115 9.43 9.53 -20.52
CA LYS A 115 9.47 10.89 -21.09
C LYS A 115 10.22 11.87 -20.18
N ILE A 116 10.02 11.80 -18.85
CA ILE A 116 10.71 12.68 -17.92
C ILE A 116 12.19 12.31 -17.84
N GLU A 117 12.53 11.02 -17.81
CA GLU A 117 13.93 10.57 -17.83
C GLU A 117 14.65 11.03 -19.10
N GLU A 118 13.99 10.95 -20.27
CA GLU A 118 14.51 11.50 -21.52
C GLU A 118 14.72 13.02 -21.42
N LEU A 119 13.73 13.76 -20.92
CA LEU A 119 13.84 15.21 -20.73
C LEU A 119 15.01 15.57 -19.80
N ILE A 120 15.23 14.82 -18.72
CA ILE A 120 16.35 15.03 -17.79
C ILE A 120 17.69 14.86 -18.50
N ASN A 121 17.79 13.91 -19.44
CA ASN A 121 19.03 13.68 -20.17
C ASN A 121 19.28 14.74 -21.26
N VAL A 122 18.23 15.28 -21.88
CA VAL A 122 18.34 16.20 -23.02
C VAL A 122 18.42 17.66 -22.59
N ASP A 123 17.64 18.07 -21.59
CA ASP A 123 17.55 19.47 -21.15
C ASP A 123 18.71 19.83 -20.21
N PRO A 124 19.60 20.78 -20.57
CA PRO A 124 20.68 21.22 -19.69
C PRO A 124 20.20 21.75 -18.33
N ARG A 125 18.98 22.27 -18.25
CA ARG A 125 18.38 22.76 -16.99
C ARG A 125 18.11 21.64 -15.99
N LEU A 126 17.99 20.40 -16.47
CA LEU A 126 17.70 19.21 -15.66
C LEU A 126 18.90 18.28 -15.53
N ASN A 127 19.72 18.17 -16.58
CA ASN A 127 20.84 17.22 -16.66
C ASN A 127 21.83 17.42 -15.50
N ASP A 128 22.17 18.68 -15.20
CA ASP A 128 23.05 19.06 -14.09
C ASP A 128 22.52 18.67 -12.70
N PHE A 129 21.23 18.32 -12.60
CA PHE A 129 20.52 17.96 -11.38
C PHE A 129 19.98 16.53 -11.40
N LYS A 130 20.44 15.68 -12.32
CA LYS A 130 19.98 14.29 -12.45
C LYS A 130 20.10 13.50 -11.14
N SER A 131 21.15 13.73 -10.35
CA SER A 131 21.34 13.08 -9.04
C SER A 131 20.36 13.56 -7.96
N ASN A 132 19.77 14.74 -8.14
CA ASN A 132 18.77 15.33 -7.24
C ASN A 132 17.34 14.92 -7.61
N LEU A 133 17.13 14.28 -8.76
CA LEU A 133 15.83 13.90 -9.29
C LEU A 133 15.64 12.39 -9.21
N LEU A 134 14.77 11.93 -8.32
CA LEU A 134 14.42 10.51 -8.20
C LEU A 134 13.01 10.26 -8.73
N LEU A 135 12.86 9.24 -9.57
CA LEU A 135 11.59 8.84 -10.16
C LEU A 135 11.28 7.39 -9.80
N THR A 136 10.15 7.19 -9.11
CA THR A 136 9.73 5.86 -8.64
C THR A 136 8.25 5.66 -8.91
N ILE A 137 7.89 4.54 -9.55
CA ILE A 137 6.48 4.14 -9.68
C ILE A 137 6.11 3.34 -8.43
N ILE A 138 5.00 3.72 -7.82
CA ILE A 138 4.36 3.06 -6.68
C ILE A 138 2.88 2.84 -6.99
N ASP A 139 2.18 2.07 -6.17
CA ASP A 139 0.75 1.75 -6.40
C ASP A 139 -0.14 3.02 -6.43
N SER A 140 0.25 4.04 -5.66
CA SER A 140 -0.42 5.34 -5.64
C SER A 140 -0.14 6.21 -6.87
N GLY A 141 0.91 5.90 -7.65
CA GLY A 141 1.23 6.58 -8.90
C GLY A 141 2.72 6.82 -9.14
N LEU A 142 3.07 7.86 -9.89
CA LEU A 142 4.46 8.23 -10.17
C LEU A 142 4.96 9.25 -9.16
N LEU A 143 5.98 8.87 -8.39
CA LEU A 143 6.66 9.72 -7.42
C LEU A 143 7.86 10.39 -8.08
N ILE A 144 7.87 11.72 -8.11
CA ILE A 144 9.01 12.53 -8.55
C ILE A 144 9.52 13.28 -7.31
N GLN A 145 10.75 13.01 -6.91
CA GLN A 145 11.38 13.64 -5.75
C GLN A 145 12.51 14.54 -6.20
N ILE A 146 12.48 15.79 -5.73
CA ILE A 146 13.53 16.78 -5.95
C ILE A 146 14.23 16.98 -4.61
N ILE A 147 15.45 16.47 -4.52
CA ILE A 147 16.20 16.32 -3.27
C ILE A 147 17.25 17.43 -3.14
N ASP A 148 17.39 17.95 -1.94
CA ASP A 148 18.43 18.92 -1.58
C ASP A 148 19.80 18.25 -1.42
N SER A 149 20.87 18.97 -1.73
CA SER A 149 22.23 18.58 -1.33
C SER A 149 22.93 19.74 -0.63
N GLN A 150 24.01 19.47 0.12
CA GLN A 150 24.73 20.56 0.81
C GLN A 150 25.33 21.57 -0.16
N GLU A 151 25.78 21.13 -1.33
CA GLU A 151 26.40 21.99 -2.33
C GLU A 151 25.35 22.71 -3.20
N ARG A 152 24.16 22.12 -3.36
CA ARG A 152 23.10 22.61 -4.24
C ARG A 152 21.74 22.55 -3.55
N PRO A 153 21.44 23.52 -2.67
CA PRO A 153 20.17 23.55 -1.98
C PRO A 153 19.01 24.11 -2.84
N MET A 154 17.96 23.34 -3.12
CA MET A 154 16.78 23.72 -3.91
C MET A 154 16.02 24.93 -3.34
N PHE A 155 16.19 25.21 -2.05
CA PHE A 155 15.66 26.40 -1.38
C PHE A 155 16.77 27.08 -0.61
N LYS A 156 16.68 28.40 -0.50
CA LYS A 156 17.56 29.15 0.40
C LYS A 156 17.48 28.58 1.82
N VAL A 157 18.63 28.51 2.48
CA VAL A 157 18.75 27.98 3.84
C VAL A 157 17.77 28.73 4.77
N GLY A 158 16.96 27.98 5.52
CA GLY A 158 15.94 28.55 6.41
C GLY A 158 14.86 29.37 5.69
N SER A 159 14.67 29.18 4.38
CA SER A 159 13.71 29.94 3.58
C SER A 159 12.79 29.05 2.77
N LYS A 160 11.61 29.59 2.48
CA LYS A 160 10.66 29.05 1.50
C LYS A 160 10.92 29.50 0.07
N LYS A 161 11.89 30.40 -0.15
CA LYS A 161 12.21 30.91 -1.47
C LYS A 161 13.02 29.84 -2.24
N PRO A 162 12.50 29.33 -3.37
CA PRO A 162 13.24 28.39 -4.20
C PRO A 162 14.45 29.09 -4.82
N GLU A 163 15.51 28.33 -5.06
CA GLU A 163 16.63 28.79 -5.89
C GLU A 163 16.26 28.81 -7.37
N GLU A 164 17.04 29.54 -8.18
CA GLU A 164 16.76 29.73 -9.61
C GLU A 164 16.72 28.40 -10.38
N TYR A 165 17.62 27.48 -10.08
CA TYR A 165 17.62 26.16 -10.71
C TYR A 165 16.40 25.31 -10.31
N MET A 166 15.93 25.40 -9.06
CA MET A 166 14.70 24.75 -8.63
C MET A 166 13.49 25.29 -9.41
N VAL A 167 13.47 26.59 -9.67
CA VAL A 167 12.44 27.21 -10.52
C VAL A 167 12.49 26.63 -11.94
N HIS A 168 13.67 26.56 -12.55
CA HIS A 168 13.85 26.00 -13.88
C HIS A 168 13.48 24.51 -13.97
N ILE A 169 13.83 23.71 -12.96
CA ILE A 169 13.48 22.30 -12.89
C ILE A 169 11.96 22.13 -12.91
N LEU A 170 11.26 22.81 -12.01
CA LEU A 170 9.80 22.72 -11.92
C LEU A 170 9.13 23.18 -13.22
N GLN A 171 9.58 24.30 -13.80
CA GLN A 171 9.03 24.81 -15.06
C GLN A 171 9.27 23.86 -16.24
N ALA A 172 10.42 23.19 -16.29
CA ALA A 172 10.71 22.21 -17.35
C ALA A 172 9.77 20.99 -17.30
N LEU A 173 9.28 20.61 -16.11
CA LEU A 173 8.34 19.50 -15.95
C LEU A 173 6.92 19.85 -16.40
N VAL A 174 6.52 21.13 -16.39
CA VAL A 174 5.13 21.57 -16.63
C VAL A 174 4.53 21.04 -17.95
N PRO A 175 5.20 21.14 -19.12
CA PRO A 175 4.61 20.66 -20.37
C PRO A 175 4.25 19.18 -20.32
N ILE A 176 5.13 18.34 -19.74
CA ILE A 176 4.91 16.91 -19.59
C ILE A 176 3.77 16.63 -18.59
N LEU A 177 3.72 17.39 -17.49
CA LEU A 177 2.65 17.25 -16.50
C LEU A 177 1.28 17.63 -17.06
N ASN A 178 1.19 18.60 -17.98
CA ASN A 178 -0.06 18.98 -18.64
C ASN A 178 -0.51 17.97 -19.72
N ASP A 179 0.39 17.14 -20.24
CA ASP A 179 0.13 16.16 -21.31
C ASP A 179 -0.76 14.99 -20.84
N ILE A 180 -0.85 14.78 -19.52
CA ILE A 180 -1.63 13.70 -18.89
C ILE A 180 -2.85 14.27 -18.13
N PRO A 181 -3.94 13.50 -17.97
CA PRO A 181 -5.11 13.95 -17.23
C PRO A 181 -4.99 13.80 -15.70
N ASN A 182 -3.93 13.15 -15.20
CA ASN A 182 -3.78 12.81 -13.80
C ASN A 182 -3.58 14.05 -12.92
N ARG A 183 -4.26 14.11 -11.77
CA ARG A 183 -3.98 15.11 -10.75
C ARG A 183 -2.74 14.72 -9.94
N MET A 184 -2.24 15.66 -9.15
CA MET A 184 -1.03 15.49 -8.36
C MET A 184 -1.17 16.05 -6.94
N THR A 185 -0.40 15.45 -6.03
CA THR A 185 -0.17 15.96 -4.67
C THR A 185 1.25 16.48 -4.58
N LEU A 186 1.43 17.63 -3.93
CA LEU A 186 2.75 18.17 -3.60
C LEU A 186 3.00 18.04 -2.11
N THR A 187 4.13 17.45 -1.74
CA THR A 187 4.54 17.28 -0.35
C THR A 187 5.91 17.89 -0.12
N GLY A 188 6.01 18.80 0.86
CA GLY A 188 7.26 19.35 1.33
C GLY A 188 7.80 18.59 2.53
N HIS A 189 9.11 18.32 2.52
CA HIS A 189 9.84 17.68 3.60
C HIS A 189 11.00 18.57 4.06
N THR A 190 11.33 18.52 5.34
CA THR A 190 12.50 19.17 5.94
C THR A 190 13.34 18.14 6.70
N ASP A 191 14.58 18.51 7.02
CA ASP A 191 15.42 17.77 7.95
C ASP A 191 15.01 18.03 9.41
N SER A 192 15.60 17.29 10.34
CA SER A 192 15.35 17.43 11.77
C SER A 192 16.09 18.59 12.43
N LEU A 193 16.85 19.39 11.66
CA LEU A 193 17.58 20.52 12.22
C LEU A 193 16.57 21.59 12.68
N PRO A 194 16.70 22.10 13.92
CA PRO A 194 15.82 23.15 14.39
C PRO A 194 15.92 24.39 13.51
N TYR A 195 14.77 24.97 13.18
CA TYR A 195 14.74 26.28 12.55
C TYR A 195 15.41 27.32 13.48
N ALA A 196 16.17 28.24 12.92
CA ALA A 196 17.09 29.12 13.66
C ALA A 196 16.45 29.94 14.80
N ASN A 197 15.12 30.10 14.81
CA ASN A 197 14.38 30.86 15.82
C ASN A 197 13.59 29.98 16.83
N GLY A 198 13.79 28.65 16.82
CA GLY A 198 13.17 27.71 17.75
C GLY A 198 11.78 27.17 17.34
N GLU A 199 11.17 26.35 18.20
CA GLU A 199 9.86 25.70 17.97
C GLU A 199 8.66 26.58 18.30
N VAL A 200 8.88 27.72 18.97
CA VAL A 200 7.79 28.66 19.32
C VAL A 200 7.59 29.62 18.14
N GLY A 201 6.65 29.28 17.26
CA GLY A 201 6.30 30.08 16.08
C GLY A 201 6.59 29.36 14.78
N TYR A 202 7.48 29.90 13.95
CA TYR A 202 7.80 29.34 12.64
C TYR A 202 8.76 28.15 12.77
N SER A 203 8.22 26.97 12.51
CA SER A 203 8.93 25.70 12.65
C SER A 203 9.11 25.00 11.29
N ASN A 204 9.63 23.78 11.35
CA ASN A 204 9.73 22.90 10.19
C ASN A 204 8.35 22.52 9.59
N TRP A 205 7.26 22.64 10.37
CA TRP A 205 5.89 22.46 9.86
C TRP A 205 5.49 23.58 8.90
N GLU A 206 5.68 24.83 9.31
CA GLU A 206 5.41 25.99 8.47
C GLU A 206 6.33 25.99 7.25
N LEU A 207 7.62 25.70 7.45
CA LEU A 207 8.61 25.69 6.38
C LEU A 207 8.30 24.64 5.31
N SER A 208 7.99 23.41 5.70
CA SER A 208 7.66 22.33 4.76
C SER A 208 6.41 22.65 3.95
N SER A 209 5.36 23.14 4.61
CA SER A 209 4.10 23.55 3.97
C SER A 209 4.31 24.73 3.00
N ASP A 210 5.05 25.75 3.44
CA ASP A 210 5.37 26.93 2.65
C ASP A 210 6.20 26.58 1.41
N ARG A 211 7.18 25.68 1.53
CA ARG A 211 8.00 25.21 0.40
C ARG A 211 7.18 24.40 -0.61
N SER A 212 6.26 23.57 -0.11
CA SER A 212 5.33 22.83 -0.97
C SER A 212 4.45 23.80 -1.78
N ASN A 213 3.88 24.82 -1.12
CA ASN A 213 3.08 25.83 -1.80
C ASN A 213 3.90 26.75 -2.73
N ALA A 214 5.15 27.09 -2.37
CA ALA A 214 6.05 27.83 -3.25
C ALA A 214 6.34 27.04 -4.53
N SER A 215 6.57 25.72 -4.42
CA SER A 215 6.73 24.83 -5.57
C SER A 215 5.48 24.80 -6.44
N ARG A 216 4.29 24.72 -5.83
CA ARG A 216 3.00 24.83 -6.54
C ARG A 216 2.90 26.15 -7.32
N GLN A 217 3.23 27.28 -6.71
CA GLN A 217 3.19 28.59 -7.37
C GLN A 217 4.13 28.64 -8.57
N VAL A 218 5.34 28.09 -8.45
CA VAL A 218 6.29 27.99 -9.57
C VAL A 218 5.70 27.18 -10.72
N LEU A 219 5.09 26.02 -10.43
CA LEU A 219 4.45 25.19 -11.46
C LEU A 219 3.31 25.93 -12.17
N VAL A 220 2.42 26.59 -11.42
CA VAL A 220 1.31 27.37 -12.01
C VAL A 220 1.84 28.54 -12.84
N ASN A 221 2.85 29.25 -12.35
CA ASN A 221 3.51 30.33 -13.11
C ASN A 221 4.21 29.80 -14.37
N GLY A 222 4.63 28.53 -14.37
CA GLY A 222 5.15 27.83 -15.54
C GLY A 222 4.07 27.36 -16.52
N GLY A 223 2.78 27.56 -16.22
CA GLY A 223 1.66 27.19 -17.08
C GLY A 223 0.96 25.87 -16.70
N LEU A 224 1.20 25.32 -15.52
CA LEU A 224 0.47 24.14 -15.04
C LEU A 224 -1.03 24.48 -14.90
N HIS A 225 -1.91 23.65 -15.44
CA HIS A 225 -3.35 23.86 -15.28
C HIS A 225 -3.75 23.82 -13.79
N THR A 226 -4.66 24.71 -13.38
CA THR A 226 -4.96 24.95 -11.96
C THR A 226 -5.65 23.77 -11.27
N ASP A 227 -6.37 22.94 -12.04
CA ASP A 227 -7.07 21.74 -11.60
C ASP A 227 -6.15 20.52 -11.38
N LYS A 228 -4.89 20.62 -11.79
CA LYS A 228 -3.92 19.52 -11.68
C LYS A 228 -3.49 19.26 -10.26
N VAL A 229 -3.38 20.29 -9.43
CA VAL A 229 -2.93 20.14 -8.04
C VAL A 229 -4.14 19.87 -7.16
N LEU A 230 -4.20 18.66 -6.60
CA LEU A 230 -5.28 18.24 -5.71
C LEU A 230 -5.00 18.63 -4.25
N GLN A 231 -3.77 18.42 -3.79
CA GLN A 231 -3.37 18.67 -2.40
C GLN A 231 -1.96 19.25 -2.30
N VAL A 232 -1.74 20.06 -1.26
CA VAL A 232 -0.44 20.58 -0.84
C VAL A 232 -0.24 20.21 0.63
N ILE A 233 0.82 19.47 0.92
CA ILE A 233 1.09 18.88 2.23
C ILE A 233 2.48 19.33 2.70
N GLY A 234 2.62 19.62 3.99
CA GLY A 234 3.91 19.77 4.67
C GLY A 234 4.00 18.74 5.80
N VAL A 235 5.10 17.99 5.85
CA VAL A 235 5.29 16.90 6.84
C VAL A 235 6.44 17.13 7.81
N ALA A 236 7.05 18.32 7.77
CA ALA A 236 8.24 18.65 8.54
C ALA A 236 9.33 17.56 8.40
N SER A 237 9.91 17.11 9.51
CA SER A 237 10.95 16.09 9.61
C SER A 237 10.44 14.69 9.97
N ASN A 238 9.12 14.45 9.88
CA ASN A 238 8.52 13.19 10.35
C ASN A 238 8.69 12.04 9.35
N MET A 239 9.16 12.31 8.14
CA MET A 239 9.29 11.32 7.07
C MET A 239 10.72 11.33 6.48
N SER A 240 11.65 10.70 7.19
CA SER A 240 13.03 10.52 6.72
C SER A 240 13.09 9.60 5.50
N MET A 241 14.10 9.79 4.66
CA MET A 241 14.31 8.96 3.47
C MET A 241 15.09 7.69 3.84
N GLY A 242 14.43 6.52 3.81
CA GLY A 242 15.04 5.23 4.13
C GLY A 242 15.73 5.24 5.50
N ASP A 243 16.94 4.69 5.57
CA ASP A 243 17.77 4.63 6.78
C ASP A 243 18.71 5.84 6.93
N SER A 244 18.43 6.97 6.25
CA SER A 244 19.27 8.16 6.36
C SER A 244 19.19 8.80 7.75
N GLN A 245 20.27 9.49 8.13
CA GLN A 245 20.29 10.26 9.38
C GLN A 245 19.19 11.33 9.36
N PRO A 246 18.51 11.63 10.49
CA PRO A 246 17.40 12.59 10.53
C PRO A 246 17.76 14.00 10.01
N ASP A 247 19.00 14.43 10.19
CA ASP A 247 19.55 15.72 9.76
C ASP A 247 20.14 15.69 8.35
N ALA A 248 20.04 14.57 7.64
CA ALA A 248 20.60 14.43 6.31
C ALA A 248 19.95 15.42 5.32
N PRO A 249 20.74 16.07 4.44
CA PRO A 249 20.22 16.95 3.39
C PRO A 249 19.15 16.31 2.52
N ALA A 250 19.24 15.00 2.30
CA ALA A 250 18.27 14.23 1.53
C ALA A 250 16.84 14.27 2.11
N ASN A 251 16.71 14.58 3.41
CA ASN A 251 15.41 14.77 4.06
C ASN A 251 14.75 16.10 3.69
N ARG A 252 15.53 17.11 3.25
CA ARG A 252 15.01 18.32 2.63
C ARG A 252 14.68 17.98 1.17
N ARG A 253 13.41 17.84 0.84
CA ARG A 253 12.96 17.48 -0.52
C ARG A 253 11.55 17.95 -0.79
N ILE A 254 11.24 18.09 -2.08
CA ILE A 254 9.87 18.26 -2.57
C ILE A 254 9.48 17.00 -3.32
N THR A 255 8.31 16.47 -2.99
CA THR A 255 7.75 15.27 -3.59
C THR A 255 6.52 15.66 -4.40
N LEU A 256 6.51 15.31 -5.69
CA LEU A 256 5.37 15.43 -6.58
C LEU A 256 4.86 14.01 -6.82
N LEU A 257 3.66 13.71 -6.33
CA LEU A 257 3.00 12.43 -6.56
C LEU A 257 1.93 12.61 -7.63
N ILE A 258 2.13 12.01 -8.80
CA ILE A 258 1.16 12.01 -9.89
C ILE A 258 0.25 10.80 -9.65
N LEU A 259 -1.02 11.08 -9.35
CA LEU A 259 -1.94 10.10 -8.78
C LEU A 259 -2.45 9.12 -9.82
N THR A 260 -2.59 7.85 -9.44
CA THR A 260 -3.47 6.91 -10.16
C THR A 260 -4.93 7.33 -9.98
N LYS A 261 -5.81 6.87 -10.89
CA LYS A 261 -7.25 7.11 -10.77
C LYS A 261 -7.83 6.53 -9.49
N SER A 262 -7.31 5.39 -9.04
CA SER A 262 -7.70 4.76 -7.78
C SER A 262 -7.35 5.64 -6.58
N LYS A 263 -6.12 6.17 -6.51
CA LYS A 263 -5.70 7.03 -5.40
C LYS A 263 -6.42 8.38 -5.41
N GLU A 264 -6.67 8.94 -6.59
CA GLU A 264 -7.49 10.15 -6.75
C GLU A 264 -8.90 9.95 -6.17
N LYS A 265 -9.56 8.83 -6.50
CA LYS A 265 -10.90 8.49 -5.96
C LYS A 265 -10.88 8.28 -4.44
N GLU A 266 -9.88 7.60 -3.91
CA GLU A 266 -9.71 7.37 -2.47
C GLU A 266 -9.66 8.70 -1.70
N ILE A 267 -8.88 9.68 -2.17
CA ILE A 267 -8.80 11.02 -1.56
C ILE A 267 -10.17 11.72 -1.55
N PHE A 268 -10.94 11.63 -2.64
CA PHE A 268 -12.29 12.21 -2.69
C PHE A 268 -13.29 11.49 -1.77
N GLN A 269 -13.15 10.17 -1.62
CA GLN A 269 -13.97 9.38 -0.71
C GLN A 269 -13.68 9.74 0.75
N GLU A 270 -12.41 9.87 1.13
CA GLU A 270 -12.00 10.33 2.47
C GLU A 270 -12.63 11.69 2.81
N ASP A 271 -12.58 12.66 1.91
CA ASP A 271 -13.22 13.97 2.11
C ASP A 271 -14.74 13.88 2.24
N SER A 272 -15.39 13.05 1.40
CA SER A 272 -16.84 12.83 1.44
C SER A 272 -17.29 12.19 2.76
N LEU A 273 -16.51 11.25 3.29
CA LEU A 273 -16.76 10.62 4.59
C LEU A 273 -16.63 11.63 5.74
N ILE A 274 -15.63 12.52 5.70
CA ILE A 274 -15.49 13.57 6.70
C ILE A 274 -16.70 14.53 6.68
N GLN A 275 -17.24 14.84 5.50
CA GLN A 275 -18.42 15.68 5.36
C GLN A 275 -19.71 15.00 5.86
N SER A 276 -19.87 13.70 5.65
CA SER A 276 -21.06 12.95 6.12
C SER A 276 -21.08 12.84 7.65
N VAL A 277 -19.92 12.70 8.29
CA VAL A 277 -19.78 12.72 9.76
C VAL A 277 -20.25 14.06 10.35
N ASN A 278 -19.90 15.18 9.71
CA ASN A 278 -20.25 16.52 10.19
C ASN A 278 -21.72 16.91 9.96
N THR A 279 -22.43 16.25 9.04
CA THR A 279 -23.84 16.55 8.71
C THR A 279 -24.85 15.73 9.52
N GLY A 280 -24.39 14.95 10.50
CA GLY A 280 -25.27 14.21 11.41
C GLY A 280 -25.94 13.00 10.77
N ALA A 281 -25.37 12.45 9.68
CA ALA A 281 -25.77 11.14 9.19
C ALA A 281 -25.37 10.07 10.22
N ASN A 282 -26.32 9.19 10.56
CA ASN A 282 -26.27 8.16 11.60
C ASN A 282 -24.84 7.71 11.97
N THR A 283 -24.45 8.00 13.21
CA THR A 283 -23.19 7.56 13.83
C THR A 283 -22.95 6.04 13.74
N ALA A 284 -24.02 5.25 13.58
CA ALA A 284 -23.96 3.80 13.38
C ALA A 284 -23.34 3.39 12.02
N ASP A 285 -23.59 4.14 10.94
CA ASP A 285 -23.06 3.81 9.62
C ASP A 285 -21.56 4.13 9.53
N VAL A 286 -21.14 5.24 10.16
CA VAL A 286 -19.74 5.67 10.26
C VAL A 286 -18.89 4.68 11.06
N GLN A 287 -19.41 4.15 12.18
CA GLN A 287 -18.72 3.17 13.01
C GLN A 287 -18.54 1.79 12.35
N SER A 288 -19.39 1.43 11.39
CA SER A 288 -19.24 0.18 10.64
C SER A 288 -18.19 0.27 9.53
N GLN A 289 -17.91 1.48 9.03
CA GLN A 289 -16.98 1.73 7.93
C GLN A 289 -15.57 2.07 8.41
N LEU A 290 -15.41 2.81 9.51
CA LEU A 290 -14.14 2.87 10.22
C LEU A 290 -14.06 1.63 11.13
N LYS A 291 -13.11 0.71 10.90
CA LYS A 291 -12.77 -0.40 11.83
C LYS A 291 -12.20 0.13 13.16
N LEU A 292 -12.93 0.99 13.85
CA LEU A 292 -12.62 1.42 15.22
C LEU A 292 -12.88 0.21 16.13
N PRO A 293 -11.92 -0.15 17.00
CA PRO A 293 -12.20 -1.13 18.04
C PRO A 293 -13.37 -0.64 18.86
N SER A 294 -14.43 -1.45 18.96
CA SER A 294 -15.49 -1.22 19.95
C SER A 294 -14.85 -1.09 21.33
N GLU A 295 -15.21 -0.04 22.07
CA GLU A 295 -14.75 0.14 23.46
C GLU A 295 -14.93 -1.16 24.26
N PRO A 296 -13.93 -1.60 25.03
CA PRO A 296 -14.10 -2.75 25.90
C PRO A 296 -15.10 -2.40 27.00
N ASP A 297 -16.11 -3.26 27.11
CA ASP A 297 -17.22 -3.19 28.06
C ASP A 297 -16.69 -3.02 29.49
N ARG A 298 -16.94 -1.85 30.09
CA ARG A 298 -16.66 -1.61 31.52
C ARG A 298 -17.78 -2.21 32.36
N SER A 299 -17.79 -3.53 32.46
CA SER A 299 -18.57 -4.21 33.49
C SER A 299 -17.77 -5.37 34.07
N GLU A 300 -16.93 -5.08 35.07
CA GLU A 300 -16.58 -5.99 36.17
C GLU A 300 -15.62 -5.29 37.16
N SER A 301 -16.19 -4.53 38.11
CA SER A 301 -15.58 -4.36 39.44
C SER A 301 -16.62 -3.88 40.47
N GLN A 302 -17.54 -4.77 40.83
CA GLN A 302 -18.08 -4.82 42.18
C GLN A 302 -17.80 -6.27 42.62
N GLY A 303 -16.74 -6.55 43.37
CA GLY A 303 -16.63 -6.15 44.77
C GLY A 303 -17.37 -7.20 45.61
N ASN A 304 -16.85 -8.43 45.66
CA ASN A 304 -17.30 -9.44 46.62
C ASN A 304 -16.41 -9.37 47.87
N GLU A 305 -17.10 -9.45 49.01
CA GLU A 305 -16.64 -9.60 50.38
C GLU A 305 -15.62 -10.72 50.61
#